data_AF-A0A7V8GN67-F1
#
_entry.id   AF-A0A7V8GN67-F1
#
_cell.length_a   1.000
_cell.length_b   1.000
_cell.length_c   1.000
_cell.angle_alpha   90.00
_cell.angle_beta   90.00
_cell.angle_gamma   90.00
#
_symmetry.space_group_name_H-M   'P 1'
#
loop_
_entity.id
_entity.type
_entity.pdbx_description
1 polymer ?
#
loop_
_entity_poly.entity_id
_entity_poly.type
_entity_poly.pdbx_seq_one_letter_code
_entity_poly.pdbx_strand_id
1 'polypeptide(L)'
;MNIALPAWLAWAALSACFAALTAVFAKAGVRDVDSDLAMALRTIMVALLVVPFVVATGKWADPFALPTRAQAFLVLSALATGASWLCYFRAIQVGELTKVALVDKTSVLLVLLFAVVFLGEKPSGRDWLGILLVLSGLAMLTFRR
;
A
#
# COMPACT_ATOMS: atom_id res chain seq x y z
N MET A 1 28.71 -19.37 3.48
CA MET A 1 27.24 -19.54 3.51
C MET A 1 26.65 -18.40 2.66
N ASN A 2 26.29 -18.68 1.41
CA ASN A 2 25.81 -17.65 0.49
C ASN A 2 24.35 -17.36 0.86
N ILE A 3 24.11 -16.30 1.64
CA ILE A 3 22.76 -15.91 2.04
C ILE A 3 22.11 -15.23 0.82
N ALA A 4 21.68 -16.03 -0.15
CA ALA A 4 20.84 -15.53 -1.23
C ALA A 4 19.51 -15.09 -0.60
N LEU A 5 19.24 -13.77 -0.61
CA LEU A 5 17.97 -13.25 -0.12
C LEU A 5 16.84 -13.87 -0.95
N PRO A 6 15.75 -14.33 -0.31
CA PRO A 6 14.64 -14.91 -1.04
C PRO A 6 14.01 -13.86 -1.95
N ALA A 7 13.61 -14.25 -3.17
CA ALA A 7 13.20 -13.32 -4.22
C ALA A 7 12.07 -12.36 -3.78
N TRP A 8 11.13 -12.81 -2.95
CA TRP A 8 10.05 -11.98 -2.41
C TRP A 8 10.57 -10.79 -1.59
N LEU A 9 11.70 -10.96 -0.88
CA LEU A 9 12.28 -9.93 -0.05
C LEU A 9 12.90 -8.82 -0.89
N ALA A 10 13.52 -9.18 -2.02
CA ALA A 10 14.04 -8.20 -2.98
C ALA A 10 12.89 -7.34 -3.56
N TRP A 11 11.79 -7.97 -3.97
CA TRP A 11 10.61 -7.25 -4.46
C TRP A 11 9.94 -6.39 -3.38
N ALA A 12 9.87 -6.87 -2.13
CA ALA A 12 9.33 -6.10 -1.01
C ALA A 12 10.21 -4.88 -0.68
N ALA A 13 11.53 -5.02 -0.69
CA ALA A 13 12.45 -3.91 -0.47
C ALA A 13 12.33 -2.84 -1.57
N LEU A 14 12.24 -3.28 -2.83
CA LEU A 14 12.02 -2.38 -3.97
C LEU A 14 10.66 -1.66 -3.86
N SER A 15 9.61 -2.38 -3.47
CA SER A 15 8.29 -1.81 -3.20
C SER A 15 8.33 -0.76 -2.09
N ALA A 16 9.04 -1.02 -0.99
CA ALA A 16 9.21 -0.06 0.10
C ALA A 16 9.91 1.22 -0.36
N CYS A 17 10.95 1.10 -1.19
CA CYS A 17 11.65 2.25 -1.79
C CYS A 17 10.71 3.10 -2.66
N PHE A 18 9.97 2.48 -3.58
CA PHE A 18 9.01 3.19 -4.42
C PHE A 18 7.85 3.78 -3.61
N ALA A 19 7.39 3.10 -2.57
CA ALA A 19 6.36 3.63 -1.67
C ALA A 19 6.84 4.91 -0.96
N ALA A 20 8.11 4.95 -0.52
CA ALA A 20 8.70 6.14 0.10
C ALA A 20 8.79 7.31 -0.89
N LEU A 21 9.32 7.08 -2.11
CA LEU A 21 9.37 8.11 -3.17
C LEU A 21 7.98 8.63 -3.51
N THR A 22 7.02 7.71 -3.63
CA THR A 22 5.62 8.00 -3.91
C THR A 22 5.00 8.90 -2.84
N ALA A 23 5.30 8.65 -1.57
CA ALA A 23 4.82 9.47 -0.46
C ALA A 23 5.40 10.89 -0.50
N VAL A 24 6.71 11.02 -0.81
CA VAL A 24 7.39 12.32 -0.95
C VAL A 24 6.82 13.12 -2.12
N PHE A 25 6.70 12.52 -3.29
CA PHE A 25 6.14 13.19 -4.47
C PHE A 25 4.66 13.54 -4.30
N ALA A 26 3.88 12.67 -3.64
CA ALA A 26 2.48 12.97 -3.33
C ALA A 26 2.37 14.20 -2.42
N LYS A 27 3.16 14.27 -1.33
CA LYS A 27 3.16 15.45 -0.44
C LYS A 27 3.59 16.71 -1.16
N ALA A 28 4.59 16.62 -2.04
CA ALA A 28 5.03 17.75 -2.84
C ALA A 28 3.94 18.22 -3.82
N GLY A 29 3.24 17.29 -4.48
CA GLY A 29 2.22 17.60 -5.49
C GLY A 29 0.89 18.12 -4.94
N VAL A 30 0.50 17.78 -3.70
CA VAL A 30 -0.77 18.24 -3.09
C VAL A 30 -0.66 19.58 -2.34
N ARG A 31 0.54 20.19 -2.30
CA ARG A 31 0.74 21.46 -1.58
C ARG A 31 -0.07 22.61 -2.17
N ASP A 32 -0.07 22.72 -3.48
CA ASP A 32 -0.64 23.85 -4.23
C ASP A 32 -1.84 23.44 -5.08
N VAL A 33 -2.28 22.19 -4.98
CA VAL A 33 -3.35 21.60 -5.80
C VAL A 33 -4.32 20.84 -4.90
N ASP A 34 -5.59 20.83 -5.25
CA ASP A 34 -6.60 20.00 -4.60
C ASP A 34 -6.18 18.52 -4.56
N SER A 35 -6.39 17.88 -3.40
CA SER A 35 -5.92 16.50 -3.16
C SER A 35 -6.68 15.46 -3.98
N ASP A 36 -7.96 15.69 -4.26
CA ASP A 36 -8.77 14.78 -5.08
C ASP A 36 -8.30 14.87 -6.55
N LEU A 37 -8.02 16.08 -7.04
CA LEU A 37 -7.45 16.28 -8.38
C LEU A 37 -6.05 15.65 -8.52
N ALA A 38 -5.17 15.86 -7.55
CA ALA A 38 -3.83 15.27 -7.54
C ALA A 38 -3.89 13.73 -7.54
N MET A 39 -4.83 13.14 -6.79
CA MET A 39 -5.05 11.70 -6.76
C MET A 39 -5.60 11.19 -8.11
N ALA A 40 -6.54 11.90 -8.72
CA ALA A 40 -7.09 11.53 -10.03
C ALA A 40 -6.00 11.50 -11.11
N LEU A 41 -5.19 12.56 -11.20
CA LEU A 41 -4.06 12.64 -12.13
C LEU A 41 -3.05 11.50 -11.89
N ARG A 42 -2.72 11.23 -10.62
CA ARG A 42 -1.85 10.10 -10.28
C ARG A 42 -2.42 8.76 -10.76
N THR A 43 -3.72 8.54 -10.58
CA THR A 43 -4.36 7.28 -10.99
C THR A 43 -4.30 7.09 -12.51
N ILE A 44 -4.52 8.17 -13.27
CA ILE A 44 -4.34 8.17 -14.72
C ILE A 44 -2.90 7.83 -15.10
N MET A 45 -1.90 8.44 -14.45
CA MET A 45 -0.48 8.17 -14.74
C MET A 45 -0.10 6.73 -14.43
N VAL A 46 -0.62 6.15 -13.33
CA VAL A 46 -0.41 4.72 -13.02
C VAL A 46 -1.05 3.84 -14.09
N ALA A 47 -2.27 4.15 -14.54
CA ALA A 47 -2.93 3.40 -15.61
C ALA A 47 -2.13 3.46 -16.92
N LEU A 48 -1.63 4.65 -17.30
CA LEU A 48 -0.78 4.85 -18.47
C LEU A 48 0.57 4.11 -18.38
N LEU A 49 1.05 3.81 -17.18
CA LEU A 49 2.25 3.00 -17.00
C LEU A 49 1.94 1.50 -17.07
N VAL A 50 0.90 1.05 -16.35
CA VAL A 50 0.60 -0.39 -16.16
C VAL A 50 -0.08 -0.99 -17.39
N VAL A 51 -1.05 -0.30 -18.00
CA VAL A 51 -1.83 -0.85 -19.13
C VAL A 51 -0.93 -1.16 -20.33
N PRO A 52 -0.10 -0.22 -20.84
CA PRO A 52 0.82 -0.53 -21.93
C PRO A 52 1.84 -1.60 -21.58
N PHE A 53 2.30 -1.66 -20.32
CA PHE A 53 3.23 -2.70 -19.87
C PHE A 53 2.60 -4.10 -19.95
N VAL A 54 1.33 -4.26 -19.51
CA VAL A 54 0.61 -5.53 -19.60
C VAL A 54 0.39 -5.94 -21.06
N VAL A 55 0.05 -4.99 -21.92
CA VAL A 55 -0.11 -5.22 -23.37
C VAL A 55 1.22 -5.62 -24.01
N ALA A 56 2.29 -4.86 -23.76
CA ALA A 56 3.63 -5.11 -24.32
C ALA A 56 4.24 -6.44 -23.86
N THR A 57 3.90 -6.91 -22.66
CA THR A 57 4.36 -8.21 -22.15
C THR A 57 3.47 -9.39 -22.60
N GLY A 58 2.45 -9.15 -23.43
CA GLY A 58 1.53 -10.18 -23.93
C GLY A 58 0.65 -10.80 -22.84
N LYS A 59 0.50 -10.13 -21.70
CA LYS A 59 -0.25 -10.61 -20.53
C LYS A 59 -1.69 -10.14 -20.51
N TRP A 60 -2.11 -9.41 -21.54
CA TRP A 60 -3.49 -8.96 -21.65
C TRP A 60 -4.42 -10.18 -21.79
N ALA A 61 -5.38 -10.28 -20.88
CA ALA A 61 -6.44 -11.26 -20.92
C ALA A 61 -7.79 -10.52 -20.91
N ASP A 62 -8.82 -11.13 -21.48
CA ASP A 62 -10.17 -10.58 -21.42
C ASP A 62 -10.63 -10.47 -19.95
N PRO A 63 -10.86 -9.25 -19.41
CA PRO A 63 -11.29 -9.07 -18.03
C PRO A 63 -12.62 -9.77 -17.73
N PHE A 64 -13.50 -9.93 -18.72
CA PHE A 64 -14.79 -10.59 -18.56
C PHE A 64 -14.68 -12.11 -18.55
N ALA A 65 -13.60 -12.67 -19.11
CA ALA A 65 -13.30 -14.09 -19.06
C ALA A 65 -12.72 -14.54 -17.69
N LEU A 66 -12.39 -13.60 -16.81
CA LEU A 66 -11.93 -13.92 -15.46
C LEU A 66 -13.05 -14.58 -14.64
N PRO A 67 -12.74 -15.49 -13.70
CA PRO A 67 -13.75 -16.04 -12.79
C PRO A 67 -14.49 -14.92 -12.04
N THR A 68 -15.81 -15.01 -11.92
CA THR A 68 -16.65 -13.98 -11.25
C THR A 68 -16.16 -13.64 -9.84
N ARG A 69 -15.67 -14.64 -9.11
CA ARG A 69 -15.05 -14.44 -7.78
C ARG A 69 -13.81 -13.54 -7.87
N ALA A 70 -12.93 -13.76 -8.84
CA ALA A 70 -11.73 -12.94 -9.03
C ALA A 70 -12.11 -11.50 -9.40
N GLN A 71 -13.08 -11.32 -10.30
CA GLN A 71 -13.58 -9.99 -10.66
C GLN A 71 -14.14 -9.24 -9.44
N ALA A 72 -14.96 -9.90 -8.62
CA ALA A 72 -15.53 -9.30 -7.42
C ALA A 72 -14.46 -8.85 -6.42
N PHE A 73 -13.46 -9.69 -6.12
CA PHE A 73 -12.36 -9.32 -5.23
C PHE A 73 -11.48 -8.21 -5.81
N LEU A 74 -11.25 -8.19 -7.13
CA LEU A 74 -10.51 -7.10 -7.79
C LEU A 74 -11.26 -5.77 -7.70
N VAL A 75 -12.58 -5.75 -7.92
CA VAL A 75 -13.41 -4.55 -7.78
C VAL A 75 -13.41 -4.06 -6.34
N LEU A 76 -13.64 -4.96 -5.37
CA LEU A 76 -13.59 -4.60 -3.94
C LEU A 76 -12.21 -4.06 -3.54
N SER A 77 -11.13 -4.68 -4.01
CA SER A 77 -9.76 -4.22 -3.78
C SER A 77 -9.51 -2.84 -4.40
N ALA A 78 -10.02 -2.58 -5.61
CA ALA A 78 -9.88 -1.30 -6.28
C ALA A 78 -10.63 -0.19 -5.53
N LEU A 79 -11.86 -0.46 -5.07
CA LEU A 79 -12.64 0.46 -4.26
C LEU A 79 -11.96 0.76 -2.92
N ALA A 80 -11.45 -0.27 -2.23
CA ALA A 80 -10.70 -0.11 -0.98
C ALA A 80 -9.41 0.71 -1.19
N THR A 81 -8.70 0.48 -2.29
CA THR A 81 -7.49 1.24 -2.66
C THR A 81 -7.82 2.70 -2.93
N GLY A 82 -8.86 2.96 -3.73
CA GLY A 82 -9.32 4.33 -4.04
C GLY A 82 -9.75 5.09 -2.78
N ALA A 83 -10.55 4.47 -1.92
CA ALA A 83 -10.95 5.06 -0.64
C ALA A 83 -9.75 5.35 0.28
N SER A 84 -8.81 4.40 0.38
CA SER A 84 -7.58 4.56 1.14
C SER A 84 -6.75 5.75 0.62
N TRP A 85 -6.56 5.86 -0.69
CA TRP A 85 -5.79 6.96 -1.29
C TRP A 85 -6.46 8.32 -1.12
N LEU A 86 -7.79 8.41 -1.25
CA LEU A 86 -8.53 9.65 -0.98
C LEU A 86 -8.27 10.15 0.45
N CYS A 87 -8.41 9.26 1.42
CA CYS A 87 -8.12 9.57 2.83
C CYS A 87 -6.64 9.94 3.04
N TYR A 88 -5.71 9.17 2.46
CA TYR A 88 -4.27 9.41 2.59
C TYR A 88 -3.85 10.76 2.00
N PHE A 89 -4.31 11.09 0.79
CA PHE A 89 -3.96 12.33 0.09
C PHE A 89 -4.47 13.56 0.84
N ARG A 90 -5.70 13.50 1.35
CA ARG A 90 -6.25 14.55 2.22
C ARG A 90 -5.46 14.67 3.52
N ALA A 91 -5.10 13.54 4.15
CA ALA A 91 -4.32 13.53 5.39
C ALA A 91 -2.92 14.13 5.20
N ILE A 92 -2.19 13.76 4.14
CA ILE A 92 -0.89 14.37 3.85
C ILE A 92 -1.02 15.81 3.38
N GLN A 93 -2.18 16.28 2.88
CA GLN A 93 -2.35 17.68 2.53
C GLN A 93 -2.36 18.55 3.80
N VAL A 94 -3.15 18.16 4.81
CA VAL A 94 -3.32 18.93 6.05
C VAL A 94 -2.31 18.60 7.15
N GLY A 95 -1.63 17.45 7.08
CA GLY A 95 -0.72 16.95 8.11
C GLY A 95 0.73 16.83 7.68
N GLU A 96 1.62 16.53 8.62
CA GLU A 96 3.02 16.22 8.32
C GLU A 96 3.16 14.84 7.66
N LEU A 97 3.94 14.76 6.58
CA LEU A 97 4.14 13.52 5.82
C LEU A 97 4.63 12.37 6.71
N THR A 98 5.60 12.63 7.57
CA THR A 98 6.19 11.60 8.44
C THR A 98 5.17 11.02 9.42
N LYS A 99 4.31 11.86 10.02
CA LYS A 99 3.27 11.41 10.96
C LYS A 99 2.19 10.60 10.24
N VAL A 100 1.72 11.08 9.08
CA VAL A 100 0.71 10.39 8.28
C VAL A 100 1.24 9.06 7.73
N ALA A 101 2.47 9.04 7.21
CA ALA A 101 3.10 7.82 6.72
C ALA A 101 3.29 6.79 7.84
N LEU A 102 3.62 7.24 9.05
CA LEU A 102 3.76 6.36 10.20
C LEU A 102 2.40 5.73 10.58
N VAL A 103 1.34 6.53 10.69
CA VAL A 103 -0.02 6.03 10.94
C VAL A 103 -0.46 5.07 9.82
N ASP A 104 -0.17 5.37 8.55
CA ASP A 104 -0.44 4.45 7.43
C ASP A 104 0.22 3.07 7.62
N LYS A 105 1.42 3.00 8.23
CA LYS A 105 2.09 1.72 8.52
C LYS A 105 1.42 0.89 9.61
N THR A 106 0.51 1.45 10.42
CA THR A 106 -0.31 0.62 11.31
C THR A 106 -1.29 -0.26 10.55
N SER A 107 -1.51 -0.02 9.25
CA SER A 107 -2.30 -0.91 8.39
C SER A 107 -1.78 -2.36 8.40
N VAL A 108 -0.50 -2.59 8.67
CA VAL A 108 0.07 -3.94 8.83
C VAL A 108 -0.66 -4.73 9.92
N LEU A 109 -1.12 -4.06 10.98
CA LEU A 109 -1.90 -4.67 12.06
C LEU A 109 -3.30 -5.07 11.60
N LEU A 110 -3.94 -4.21 10.81
CA LEU A 110 -5.25 -4.48 10.22
C LEU A 110 -5.16 -5.61 9.21
N VAL A 111 -4.10 -5.65 8.39
CA VAL A 111 -3.83 -6.74 7.44
C VAL A 111 -3.70 -8.06 8.19
N LEU A 112 -2.93 -8.11 9.27
CA LEU A 112 -2.83 -9.32 10.08
C LEU A 112 -4.19 -9.72 10.67
N LEU A 113 -4.93 -8.78 11.26
CA LEU A 113 -6.25 -9.05 11.82
C LEU A 113 -7.18 -9.63 10.75
N PHE A 114 -7.18 -9.05 9.55
CA PHE A 114 -7.96 -9.54 8.42
C PHE A 114 -7.45 -10.87 7.89
N ALA A 115 -6.14 -11.13 7.91
CA ALA A 115 -5.57 -12.42 7.55
C ALA A 115 -6.01 -13.53 8.52
N VAL A 116 -6.03 -13.23 9.82
CA VAL A 116 -6.55 -14.17 10.84
C VAL A 116 -8.05 -14.40 10.67
N VAL A 117 -8.84 -13.34 10.49
CA VAL A 117 -10.31 -13.42 10.45
C VAL A 117 -10.84 -13.99 9.13
N PHE A 118 -10.32 -13.52 7.99
CA PHE A 118 -10.85 -13.85 6.67
C PHE A 118 -10.07 -14.95 5.95
N LEU A 119 -8.75 -15.04 6.14
CA LEU A 119 -7.91 -16.06 5.50
C LEU A 119 -7.65 -17.26 6.42
N GLY A 120 -7.98 -17.16 7.71
CA GLY A 120 -7.76 -18.23 8.70
C GLY A 120 -6.29 -18.44 9.03
N GLU A 121 -5.43 -17.46 8.74
CA GLU A 121 -4.01 -17.53 9.08
C GLU A 121 -3.82 -17.60 10.60
N LYS A 122 -2.93 -18.47 11.06
CA LYS A 122 -2.61 -18.66 12.48
C LYS A 122 -1.20 -18.12 12.76
N PRO A 123 -1.04 -16.81 13.03
CA PRO A 123 0.25 -16.24 13.35
C PRO A 123 0.86 -16.95 14.56
N SER A 124 2.14 -17.28 14.44
CA SER A 124 2.91 -17.91 15.50
C SER A 124 3.16 -16.92 16.65
N GLY A 125 3.57 -17.42 17.81
CA GLY A 125 3.97 -16.55 18.92
C GLY A 125 5.11 -15.58 18.58
N ARG A 126 5.97 -15.93 17.60
CA ARG A 126 7.02 -15.04 17.10
C ARG A 126 6.47 -13.89 16.25
N ASP A 127 5.43 -14.16 15.48
CA ASP A 127 4.77 -13.13 14.67
C ASP A 127 4.12 -12.09 15.59
N TRP A 128 3.43 -12.53 16.64
CA TRP A 128 2.86 -11.66 17.69
C TRP A 128 3.91 -10.80 18.40
N LEU A 129 5.09 -11.35 18.69
CA LEU A 129 6.21 -10.58 19.25
C LEU A 129 6.72 -9.53 18.25
N GLY A 130 6.87 -9.88 16.97
CA GLY A 130 7.23 -8.93 15.91
C GLY A 130 6.23 -7.78 15.80
N ILE A 131 4.95 -8.09 15.91
CA ILE A 131 3.85 -7.10 15.90
C ILE A 131 3.93 -6.16 17.10
N LEU A 132 4.13 -6.69 18.31
CA LEU A 132 4.35 -5.90 19.52
C LEU A 132 5.56 -4.96 19.38
N LEU A 133 6.64 -5.43 18.77
CA LEU A 133 7.82 -4.61 18.50
C LEU A 133 7.51 -3.48 17.51
N VAL A 134 6.82 -3.76 16.40
CA VAL A 134 6.39 -2.73 15.44
C VAL A 134 5.49 -1.69 16.11
N LEU A 135 4.51 -2.14 16.91
CA LEU A 135 3.62 -1.29 17.69
C LEU A 135 4.37 -0.40 18.68
N SER A 136 5.33 -0.97 19.41
CA SER A 136 6.14 -0.21 20.37
C SER A 136 7.02 0.83 19.67
N GLY A 137 7.64 0.48 18.53
CA GLY A 137 8.44 1.41 17.73
C GLY A 137 7.60 2.55 17.17
N LEU A 138 6.39 2.24 16.69
CA LEU A 138 5.45 3.23 16.22
C LEU A 138 5.01 4.17 17.34
N ALA A 139 4.64 3.62 18.51
CA ALA A 139 4.29 4.39 19.69
C ALA A 139 5.45 5.33 20.10
N MET A 140 6.68 4.85 20.15
CA MET A 140 7.84 5.69 20.47
C MET A 140 8.05 6.84 19.48
N LEU A 141 7.79 6.61 18.18
CA LEU A 141 7.92 7.63 17.15
C LEU A 141 6.76 8.64 17.18
N THR A 142 5.53 8.22 17.49
CA THR A 142 4.36 9.13 17.60
C THR A 142 4.29 9.89 18.94
N PHE A 143 4.74 9.29 20.05
CA PHE A 143 4.65 9.90 21.39
C PHE A 143 5.83 10.82 21.73
N ARG A 144 6.76 11.05 20.80
CA ARG A 144 7.84 12.03 21.02
C ARG A 144 7.26 13.45 20.97
N ARG A 145 7.29 14.10 22.14
CA ARG A 145 7.04 15.54 22.33
C ARG A 145 7.98 16.39 21.51
#